data_AF-A0AA48KRJ2-F1
#
_entry.id   AF-A0AA48KRJ2-F1
#
_cell.length_a   1.000
_cell.length_b   1.000
_cell.length_c   1.000
_cell.angle_alpha   90.00
_cell.angle_beta   90.00
_cell.angle_gamma   90.00
#
_symmetry.space_group_name_H-M   'P 1'
#
loop_
_entity.id
_entity.type
_entity.pdbx_description
1 polymer ?
#
loop_
_entity_poly.entity_id
_entity_poly.type
_entity_poly.pdbx_seq_one_letter_code
_entity_poly.pdbx_strand_id
1 'polypeptide(L)'
;MVGFSCHAQENSKTYKETFNVNKDTEINISTSYADIEFETWNKDQVEITAVIELEGVADDEAQSYFDKDRVKIMGNSQEIEISTQGASPYAFDFRTVNIDIPDIPSVAEIIEHVEIPEIIIPEIAMIPSMPPLPPLPPIEFDYDAFKKDGDKYMKEWKKEFDKTFDKEYKERFEEWGKEMEKMAEERDAQREELREEREKMREEREKVREEMHERLREQREEMRAQREELRAEQAELRKQLREEARTIHGSPNVFYFSSDGKHKEYKVKKRIIIKMPKYIKLNMNVRHGEVKLAENAKNINASLSYASLLASTIDGANTDIRVSYSPVTVKNWNYGSLSTDYSEKVNLKEVNELKLKSVSSNVVIGRLASKAMVTNTFGLLQIDGIADSFNSVDISMENGELDCKLPQTAYVITVNENTSGFKYPETLKLSSTKKYGGNLHTGYNIHKQDGKTIKINSKFSEVVLKD
;
A
#
# COMPACT_ATOMS: atom_id res chain seq x y z
N MET A 1 -70.01 -6.43 -6.82
CA MET A 1 -68.57 -6.17 -7.07
C MET A 1 -67.96 -5.94 -5.70
N VAL A 2 -67.27 -6.94 -5.15
CA VAL A 2 -66.65 -6.87 -3.83
C VAL A 2 -65.40 -6.01 -3.98
N GLY A 3 -65.43 -4.81 -3.41
CA GLY A 3 -64.29 -3.90 -3.39
C GLY A 3 -63.25 -4.42 -2.41
N PHE A 4 -62.07 -4.77 -2.91
CA PHE A 4 -60.88 -4.96 -2.08
C PHE A 4 -60.44 -3.56 -1.60
N SER A 5 -60.73 -3.23 -0.34
CA SER A 5 -60.08 -2.13 0.37
C SER A 5 -58.68 -2.58 0.75
N CYS A 6 -57.68 -2.07 0.04
CA CYS A 6 -56.27 -2.28 0.33
C CYS A 6 -55.89 -1.43 1.56
N HIS A 7 -56.00 -1.98 2.77
CA HIS A 7 -55.42 -1.39 3.98
C HIS A 7 -53.92 -1.70 4.00
N ALA A 8 -53.08 -0.76 3.56
CA ALA A 8 -51.62 -0.91 3.60
C ALA A 8 -50.86 0.40 3.88
N GLN A 9 -51.53 1.48 4.31
CA GLN A 9 -50.95 2.83 4.31
C GLN A 9 -50.61 3.41 5.69
N GLU A 10 -50.96 2.75 6.80
CA GLU A 10 -50.87 3.35 8.15
C GLU A 10 -49.46 3.36 8.77
N ASN A 11 -48.55 2.47 8.33
CA ASN A 11 -47.20 2.32 8.91
C ASN A 11 -46.05 2.76 7.98
N SER A 12 -46.34 3.58 6.97
CA SER A 12 -45.30 4.12 6.08
C SER A 12 -45.55 5.58 5.70
N LYS A 13 -44.47 6.36 5.56
CA LYS A 13 -44.53 7.74 5.04
C LYS A 13 -43.60 7.87 3.85
N THR A 14 -44.12 8.44 2.76
CA THR A 14 -43.39 8.67 1.52
C THR A 14 -43.20 10.16 1.30
N TYR A 15 -41.97 10.57 1.02
CA TYR A 15 -41.58 11.91 0.58
C TYR A 15 -41.20 11.83 -0.89
N LYS A 16 -41.77 12.70 -1.71
CA LYS A 16 -41.51 12.72 -3.15
C LYS A 16 -41.27 14.14 -3.61
N GLU A 17 -40.10 14.37 -4.19
CA GLU A 17 -39.69 15.66 -4.73
C GLU A 17 -39.13 15.52 -6.14
N THR A 18 -39.26 16.57 -6.95
CA THR A 18 -38.75 16.59 -8.32
C THR A 18 -38.14 17.94 -8.66
N PHE A 19 -36.92 17.93 -9.18
CA PHE A 19 -36.16 19.12 -9.52
C PHE A 19 -35.74 19.11 -10.99
N ASN A 20 -35.85 20.25 -11.67
CA ASN A 20 -35.22 20.43 -12.99
C ASN A 20 -33.72 20.69 -12.79
N VAL A 21 -32.88 20.08 -13.61
CA VAL A 21 -31.43 20.05 -13.42
C VAL A 21 -30.67 20.39 -14.71
N ASN A 22 -29.42 20.77 -14.58
CA ASN A 22 -28.51 21.04 -15.68
C ASN A 22 -27.17 20.30 -15.47
N LYS A 23 -26.23 20.43 -16.41
CA LYS A 23 -24.95 19.69 -16.38
C LYS A 23 -24.07 20.02 -15.17
N ASP A 24 -24.28 21.17 -14.55
CA ASP A 24 -23.52 21.63 -13.40
C ASP A 24 -24.22 21.32 -12.07
N THR A 25 -25.38 20.64 -12.11
CA THR A 25 -26.09 20.26 -10.89
C THR A 25 -25.30 19.23 -10.08
N GLU A 26 -25.19 19.48 -8.78
CA GLU A 26 -24.59 18.57 -7.81
C GLU A 26 -25.66 18.05 -6.85
N ILE A 27 -25.61 16.74 -6.55
CA ILE A 27 -26.47 16.13 -5.53
C ILE A 27 -25.60 15.77 -4.33
N ASN A 28 -25.98 16.32 -3.17
CA ASN A 28 -25.32 16.17 -1.88
C ASN A 28 -26.19 15.31 -0.97
N ILE A 29 -25.69 14.13 -0.60
CA ILE A 29 -26.44 13.13 0.17
C ILE A 29 -25.72 12.87 1.49
N SER A 30 -26.41 13.07 2.60
CA SER A 30 -25.87 12.83 3.95
C SER A 30 -26.87 12.02 4.77
N THR A 31 -26.67 10.71 4.85
CA THR A 31 -27.68 9.81 5.42
C THR A 31 -27.09 8.82 6.42
N SER A 32 -27.89 8.52 7.44
CA SER A 32 -27.60 7.51 8.45
C SER A 32 -28.77 6.53 8.56
N TYR A 33 -28.49 5.22 8.57
CA TYR A 33 -29.51 4.17 8.68
C TYR A 33 -30.52 4.23 7.54
N ALA A 34 -30.02 4.35 6.30
CA ALA A 34 -30.85 4.43 5.10
C ALA A 34 -30.20 3.72 3.92
N ASP A 35 -31.03 3.00 3.17
CA ASP A 35 -30.64 2.37 1.91
C ASP A 35 -30.91 3.34 0.76
N ILE A 36 -29.95 3.49 -0.14
CA ILE A 36 -30.01 4.39 -1.28
C ILE A 36 -29.90 3.59 -2.56
N GLU A 37 -30.84 3.81 -3.48
CA GLU A 37 -30.85 3.21 -4.81
C GLU A 37 -30.90 4.30 -5.87
N PHE A 38 -29.97 4.24 -6.81
CA PHE A 38 -29.92 5.16 -7.93
C PHE A 38 -30.43 4.50 -9.20
N GLU A 39 -31.20 5.25 -9.97
CA GLU A 39 -31.59 4.89 -11.35
C GLU A 39 -31.19 6.02 -12.29
N THR A 40 -30.71 5.69 -13.50
CA THR A 40 -30.41 6.69 -14.51
C THR A 40 -31.47 6.77 -15.60
N TRP A 41 -31.76 7.96 -16.11
CA TRP A 41 -32.69 8.19 -17.21
C TRP A 41 -32.25 9.33 -18.16
N ASN A 42 -32.98 9.50 -19.26
CA ASN A 42 -32.71 10.53 -20.27
C ASN A 42 -33.66 11.74 -20.12
N LYS A 43 -33.81 12.25 -18.89
CA LYS A 43 -34.59 13.46 -18.60
C LYS A 43 -33.72 14.42 -17.79
N ASP A 44 -33.84 15.71 -18.07
CA ASP A 44 -33.15 16.78 -17.34
C ASP A 44 -33.88 17.11 -16.02
N GLN A 45 -34.23 16.04 -15.28
CA GLN A 45 -34.93 16.10 -14.01
C GLN A 45 -34.34 15.08 -13.03
N VAL A 46 -34.39 15.39 -11.75
CA VAL A 46 -34.08 14.47 -10.66
C VAL A 46 -35.37 14.21 -9.89
N GLU A 47 -35.75 12.95 -9.77
CA GLU A 47 -36.90 12.51 -8.96
C GLU A 47 -36.38 11.75 -7.74
N ILE A 48 -36.73 12.22 -6.55
CA ILE A 48 -36.31 11.63 -5.29
C ILE A 48 -37.55 11.09 -4.58
N THR A 49 -37.53 9.80 -4.24
CA THR A 49 -38.59 9.14 -3.46
C THR A 49 -37.96 8.55 -2.21
N ALA A 50 -38.27 9.10 -1.04
CA ALA A 50 -37.85 8.55 0.24
C ALA A 50 -39.05 7.88 0.93
N VAL A 51 -38.91 6.61 1.29
CA VAL A 51 -39.93 5.81 1.98
C VAL A 51 -39.40 5.45 3.35
N ILE A 52 -40.17 5.76 4.39
CA ILE A 52 -39.91 5.32 5.76
C ILE A 52 -41.01 4.35 6.14
N GLU A 53 -40.64 3.13 6.51
CA GLU A 53 -41.56 2.06 6.93
C GLU A 53 -41.27 1.69 8.40
N LEU A 54 -42.33 1.56 9.18
CA LEU A 54 -42.28 1.15 10.58
C LEU A 54 -42.87 -0.25 10.73
N GLU A 55 -42.13 -1.19 11.31
CA GLU A 55 -42.65 -2.53 11.63
C GLU A 55 -42.84 -2.68 13.16
N GLY A 56 -43.98 -3.22 13.57
CA GLY A 56 -44.29 -3.51 14.98
C GLY A 56 -44.77 -2.30 15.80
N VAL A 57 -45.15 -1.19 15.15
CA VAL A 57 -45.69 0.01 15.80
C VAL A 57 -47.23 0.03 15.67
N ALA A 58 -47.93 0.54 16.69
CA ALA A 58 -49.36 0.86 16.58
C ALA A 58 -49.57 2.15 15.77
N ASP A 59 -50.69 2.29 15.07
CA ASP A 59 -50.87 3.35 14.07
C ASP A 59 -50.82 4.78 14.65
N ASP A 60 -51.24 4.97 15.91
CA ASP A 60 -51.15 6.24 16.64
C ASP A 60 -49.70 6.62 17.00
N GLU A 61 -48.92 5.65 17.45
CA GLU A 61 -47.49 5.82 17.72
C GLU A 61 -46.69 6.05 16.41
N ALA A 62 -47.08 5.38 15.32
CA ALA A 62 -46.50 5.56 14.00
C ALA A 62 -46.71 6.99 13.48
N GLN A 63 -47.92 7.53 13.63
CA GLN A 63 -48.20 8.93 13.29
C GLN A 63 -47.31 9.91 14.06
N SER A 64 -47.14 9.72 15.37
CA SER A 64 -46.25 10.56 16.19
C SER A 64 -44.78 10.51 15.75
N TYR A 65 -44.34 9.37 15.20
CA TYR A 65 -43.00 9.22 14.64
C TYR A 65 -42.83 10.02 13.34
N PHE A 66 -43.86 9.99 12.50
CA PHE A 66 -43.92 10.63 11.19
C PHE A 66 -44.17 12.15 11.23
N ASP A 67 -44.77 12.67 12.30
CA ASP A 67 -44.99 14.11 12.50
C ASP A 67 -43.68 14.91 12.62
N LYS A 68 -42.57 14.23 12.92
CA LYS A 68 -41.23 14.81 12.87
C LYS A 68 -40.67 14.65 11.46
N ASP A 69 -40.21 15.73 10.83
CA ASP A 69 -39.52 15.67 9.54
C ASP A 69 -38.20 14.89 9.66
N ARG A 70 -38.25 13.59 9.31
CA ARG A 70 -37.10 12.66 9.43
C ARG A 70 -36.19 12.68 8.22
N VAL A 71 -36.70 13.13 7.08
CA VAL A 71 -36.00 13.22 5.80
C VAL A 71 -36.19 14.65 5.28
N LYS A 72 -35.09 15.30 4.96
CA LYS A 72 -35.05 16.63 4.38
C LYS A 72 -34.56 16.51 2.94
N ILE A 73 -35.40 16.90 1.99
CA ILE A 73 -35.08 16.99 0.57
C ILE A 73 -35.32 18.43 0.17
N MET A 74 -34.26 19.13 -0.24
CA MET A 74 -34.34 20.50 -0.71
C MET A 74 -33.41 20.68 -1.88
N GLY A 75 -33.70 21.62 -2.77
CA GLY A 75 -32.78 21.89 -3.86
C GLY A 75 -33.34 22.87 -4.88
N ASN A 76 -32.49 23.16 -5.85
CA ASN A 76 -32.80 23.93 -7.04
C ASN A 76 -32.05 23.34 -8.24
N SER A 77 -31.94 24.10 -9.33
CA SER A 77 -31.27 23.63 -10.54
C SER A 77 -29.75 23.51 -10.44
N GLN A 78 -29.12 24.00 -9.37
CA GLN A 78 -27.68 23.94 -9.14
C GLN A 78 -27.30 22.90 -8.08
N GLU A 79 -28.08 22.80 -7.01
CA GLU A 79 -27.74 21.94 -5.89
C GLU A 79 -29.00 21.26 -5.33
N ILE A 80 -28.90 19.97 -5.06
CA ILE A 80 -29.93 19.19 -4.39
C ILE A 80 -29.33 18.51 -3.16
N GLU A 81 -29.94 18.75 -2.00
CA GLU A 81 -29.54 18.22 -0.71
C GLU A 81 -30.56 17.18 -0.22
N ILE A 82 -30.06 16.01 0.16
CA ILE A 82 -30.84 14.94 0.77
C ILE A 82 -30.19 14.56 2.10
N SER A 83 -30.93 14.70 3.21
CA SER A 83 -30.43 14.30 4.53
C SER A 83 -31.46 13.59 5.40
N THR A 84 -30.99 12.69 6.26
CA THR A 84 -31.81 12.04 7.30
C THR A 84 -31.44 12.56 8.68
N GLN A 85 -32.40 12.67 9.60
CA GLN A 85 -32.14 13.14 10.96
C GLN A 85 -31.05 12.31 11.67
N GLY A 86 -30.07 13.01 12.27
CA GLY A 86 -28.86 12.43 12.87
C GLY A 86 -27.62 12.51 11.97
N ALA A 87 -27.78 12.87 10.69
CA ALA A 87 -26.69 13.21 9.78
C ALA A 87 -26.64 14.73 9.62
N SER A 88 -25.50 15.36 9.92
CA SER A 88 -25.34 16.81 9.74
C SER A 88 -25.14 17.12 8.25
N PRO A 89 -25.89 18.08 7.68
CA PRO A 89 -25.70 18.54 6.30
C PRO A 89 -24.34 19.24 6.06
N TYR A 90 -23.68 19.69 7.13
CA TYR A 90 -22.37 20.35 7.06
C TYR A 90 -21.19 19.38 7.22
N ALA A 91 -21.43 18.06 7.25
CA ALA A 91 -20.41 17.03 7.41
C ALA A 91 -19.78 16.56 6.08
N PHE A 92 -19.67 17.45 5.10
CA PHE A 92 -18.85 17.23 3.90
C PHE A 92 -17.39 17.61 4.12
N ASP A 93 -16.94 17.71 5.37
CA ASP A 93 -15.51 17.77 5.67
C ASP A 93 -14.88 16.39 5.38
N PHE A 94 -14.46 16.22 4.12
CA PHE A 94 -13.76 15.04 3.63
C PHE A 94 -12.33 14.90 4.22
N ARG A 95 -12.00 15.66 5.27
CA ARG A 95 -10.73 15.61 6.00
C ARG A 95 -10.94 15.35 7.50
N THR A 96 -11.67 14.31 7.89
CA THR A 96 -11.47 13.69 9.23
C THR A 96 -12.33 12.44 9.38
N VAL A 97 -11.77 11.30 9.02
CA VAL A 97 -11.95 10.10 9.84
C VAL A 97 -10.54 9.69 10.27
N ASN A 98 -9.93 10.52 11.14
CA ASN A 98 -8.90 10.01 12.03
C ASN A 98 -9.68 9.25 13.11
N ILE A 99 -9.74 7.93 12.95
CA ILE A 99 -9.93 7.09 14.12
C ILE A 99 -8.68 7.35 14.96
N ASP A 100 -8.87 7.94 16.14
CA ASP A 100 -7.81 8.03 17.14
C ASP A 100 -7.42 6.60 17.50
N ILE A 101 -6.39 6.12 16.82
CA ILE A 101 -5.62 4.97 17.24
C ILE A 101 -4.77 5.54 18.39
N PRO A 102 -4.86 5.06 19.64
CA PRO A 102 -3.82 5.39 20.61
C PRO A 102 -2.48 5.09 19.93
N ASP A 103 -1.58 6.08 19.86
CA ASP A 103 -0.25 5.90 19.28
C ASP A 103 0.43 4.73 20.00
N ILE A 104 0.30 3.55 19.42
CA ILE A 104 1.11 2.40 19.77
C ILE A 104 2.37 2.62 18.97
N PRO A 105 3.53 2.76 19.62
CA PRO A 105 4.75 3.15 18.98
C PRO A 105 4.97 2.32 17.72
N SER A 106 5.27 3.00 16.63
CA SER A 106 5.47 2.35 15.35
C SER A 106 6.59 1.31 15.51
N VAL A 107 6.53 0.20 14.78
CA VAL A 107 7.65 -0.76 14.75
C VAL A 107 8.95 -0.06 14.32
N ALA A 108 8.86 1.09 13.65
CA ALA A 108 10.00 1.96 13.36
C ALA A 108 10.65 2.56 14.62
N GLU A 109 9.91 2.90 15.67
CA GLU A 109 10.46 3.38 16.95
C GLU A 109 11.15 2.23 17.72
N ILE A 110 10.64 0.99 17.62
CA ILE A 110 11.32 -0.18 18.19
C ILE A 110 12.66 -0.42 17.47
N ILE A 111 12.70 -0.25 16.14
CA ILE A 111 13.93 -0.36 15.33
C ILE A 111 14.93 0.76 15.70
N GLU A 112 14.46 1.95 16.06
CA GLU A 112 15.31 3.07 16.49
C GLU A 112 15.95 2.80 17.86
N HIS A 113 15.35 1.96 18.69
CA HIS A 113 15.83 1.60 20.03
C HIS A 113 16.56 0.25 20.12
N VAL A 114 16.69 -0.51 19.02
CA VAL A 114 17.62 -1.63 18.99
C VAL A 114 19.03 -1.06 18.80
N GLU A 115 19.70 -0.78 19.91
CA GLU A 115 21.13 -0.51 19.92
C GLU A 115 21.84 -1.70 19.27
N ILE A 116 22.34 -1.47 18.06
CA ILE A 116 23.30 -2.39 17.44
C ILE A 116 24.52 -2.34 18.37
N PRO A 117 24.93 -3.45 19.02
CA PRO A 117 26.12 -3.43 19.84
C PRO A 117 27.29 -2.94 18.98
N GLU A 118 27.89 -1.82 19.38
CA GLU A 118 29.09 -1.29 18.75
C GLU A 118 30.22 -2.29 18.96
N ILE A 119 30.42 -3.17 17.98
CA ILE A 119 31.59 -4.02 17.94
C ILE A 119 32.76 -3.09 17.59
N ILE A 120 33.58 -2.82 18.60
CA ILE A 120 34.80 -2.01 18.54
C ILE A 120 35.65 -2.53 17.37
N ILE A 121 35.90 -1.67 16.39
CA ILE A 121 36.82 -1.98 15.29
C ILE A 121 38.23 -1.87 15.90
N PRO A 122 39.00 -2.96 16.01
CA PRO A 122 40.39 -2.84 16.43
C PRO A 122 41.12 -1.94 15.45
N GLU A 123 41.80 -0.94 16.02
CA GLU A 123 42.49 0.11 15.30
C GLU A 123 43.52 -0.51 14.33
N ILE A 124 43.57 -0.01 13.10
CA ILE A 124 44.43 -0.54 12.05
C ILE A 124 45.87 -0.47 12.55
N ALA A 125 46.51 -1.63 12.74
CA ALA A 125 47.93 -1.71 13.09
C ALA A 125 48.74 -0.87 12.09
N MET A 126 49.40 0.18 12.60
CA MET A 126 50.15 1.12 11.78
C MET A 126 51.21 0.37 10.97
N ILE A 127 51.21 0.59 9.65
CA ILE A 127 52.20 -0.01 8.76
C ILE A 127 53.58 0.56 9.15
N PRO A 128 54.58 -0.27 9.49
CA PRO A 128 55.93 0.21 9.76
C PRO A 128 56.48 0.92 8.51
N SER A 129 57.14 2.06 8.70
CA SER A 129 57.70 2.87 7.60
C SER A 129 58.78 2.09 6.85
N MET A 130 58.81 2.18 5.51
CA MET A 130 59.83 1.52 4.70
C MET A 130 61.25 1.99 5.06
N PRO A 131 62.25 1.08 5.05
CA PRO A 131 63.64 1.46 5.29
C PRO A 131 64.11 2.42 4.18
N PRO A 132 64.91 3.46 4.52
CA PRO A 132 65.38 4.45 3.56
C PRO A 132 66.26 3.79 2.48
N LEU A 133 66.12 4.26 1.23
CA LEU A 133 66.95 3.78 0.12
C LEU A 133 68.43 4.07 0.41
N PRO A 134 69.35 3.11 0.20
CA PRO A 134 70.79 3.36 0.34
C PRO A 134 71.23 4.49 -0.62
N PRO A 135 72.18 5.34 -0.22
CA PRO A 135 72.66 6.44 -1.05
C PRO A 135 73.24 5.91 -2.36
N LEU A 136 72.90 6.55 -3.48
CA LEU A 136 73.47 6.22 -4.79
C LEU A 136 74.87 6.82 -4.92
N PRO A 137 75.79 6.17 -5.67
CA PRO A 137 77.08 6.77 -5.96
C PRO A 137 76.88 8.10 -6.74
N PRO A 138 77.67 9.14 -6.44
CA PRO A 138 77.54 10.45 -7.06
C PRO A 138 78.09 10.41 -8.49
N ILE A 139 77.27 9.95 -9.42
CA ILE A 139 77.60 9.87 -10.85
C ILE A 139 76.60 10.73 -11.59
N GLU A 140 77.11 11.77 -12.25
CA GLU A 140 76.30 12.65 -13.07
C GLU A 140 76.10 12.03 -14.46
N PHE A 141 74.88 12.14 -14.99
CA PHE A 141 74.53 11.67 -16.32
C PHE A 141 74.48 12.86 -17.28
N ASP A 142 75.40 12.89 -18.24
CA ASP A 142 75.50 13.89 -19.29
C ASP A 142 74.58 13.53 -20.46
N TYR A 143 73.41 14.15 -20.45
CA TYR A 143 72.37 13.97 -21.47
C TYR A 143 72.78 14.46 -22.86
N ASP A 144 73.67 15.46 -22.97
CA ASP A 144 74.09 16.02 -24.25
C ASP A 144 75.13 15.11 -24.93
N ALA A 145 76.00 14.50 -24.14
CA ALA A 145 76.93 13.46 -24.61
C ALA A 145 76.19 12.19 -25.05
N PHE A 146 75.15 11.76 -24.32
CA PHE A 146 74.31 10.63 -24.70
C PHE A 146 73.56 10.86 -26.03
N LYS A 147 73.05 12.08 -26.27
CA LYS A 147 72.34 12.39 -27.53
C LYS A 147 73.22 12.36 -28.78
N LYS A 148 74.52 12.66 -28.66
CA LYS A 148 75.44 12.70 -29.81
C LYS A 148 75.87 11.31 -30.27
N ASP A 149 76.11 10.39 -29.33
CA ASP A 149 76.49 9.00 -29.64
C ASP A 149 76.18 8.09 -28.44
N GLY A 150 74.90 7.76 -28.29
CA GLY A 150 74.35 7.13 -27.08
C GLY A 150 74.94 5.76 -26.77
N ASP A 151 75.26 4.95 -27.78
CA ASP A 151 75.85 3.63 -27.59
C ASP A 151 77.29 3.71 -27.07
N LYS A 152 78.04 4.72 -27.53
CA LYS A 152 79.41 4.96 -27.05
C LYS A 152 79.39 5.56 -25.64
N TYR A 153 78.54 6.56 -25.42
CA TYR A 153 78.38 7.19 -24.10
C TYR A 153 77.91 6.17 -23.06
N MET A 154 76.91 5.34 -23.35
CA MET A 154 76.45 4.31 -22.42
C MET A 154 77.52 3.26 -22.11
N LYS A 155 78.40 2.94 -23.07
CA LYS A 155 79.54 2.04 -22.80
C LYS A 155 80.59 2.69 -21.89
N GLU A 156 80.82 3.98 -22.00
CA GLU A 156 81.74 4.74 -21.14
C GLU A 156 81.14 5.00 -19.76
N TRP A 157 79.90 5.48 -19.72
CA TRP A 157 79.12 5.69 -18.50
C TRP A 157 78.95 4.39 -17.72
N LYS A 158 78.63 3.26 -18.38
CA LYS A 158 78.59 1.95 -17.70
C LYS A 158 79.93 1.54 -17.12
N LYS A 159 81.05 1.84 -17.81
CA LYS A 159 82.40 1.57 -17.28
C LYS A 159 82.74 2.45 -16.08
N GLU A 160 82.28 3.69 -16.05
CA GLU A 160 82.45 4.57 -14.89
C GLU A 160 81.54 4.13 -13.76
N PHE A 161 80.27 3.88 -14.04
CA PHE A 161 79.28 3.36 -13.11
C PHE A 161 79.76 2.07 -12.44
N ASP A 162 80.25 1.08 -13.20
CA ASP A 162 80.78 -0.19 -12.67
C ASP A 162 82.03 0.01 -11.79
N LYS A 163 82.78 1.12 -11.95
CA LYS A 163 83.94 1.46 -11.10
C LYS A 163 83.53 2.14 -9.80
N THR A 164 82.54 3.03 -9.85
CA THR A 164 82.00 3.76 -8.69
C THR A 164 80.97 2.94 -7.89
N PHE A 165 80.33 1.96 -8.52
CA PHE A 165 79.46 0.98 -7.88
C PHE A 165 80.32 -0.19 -7.38
N ASP A 166 81.17 0.13 -6.42
CA ASP A 166 82.15 -0.77 -5.83
C ASP A 166 81.50 -1.91 -5.01
N LYS A 167 82.35 -2.75 -4.42
CA LYS A 167 81.92 -3.89 -3.60
C LYS A 167 81.09 -3.45 -2.39
N GLU A 168 81.34 -2.27 -1.85
CA GLU A 168 80.67 -1.72 -0.67
C GLU A 168 79.25 -1.23 -0.99
N TYR A 169 79.03 -0.62 -2.16
CA TYR A 169 77.67 -0.34 -2.65
C TYR A 169 76.87 -1.60 -2.96
N LYS A 170 77.50 -2.62 -3.55
CA LYS A 170 76.84 -3.91 -3.81
C LYS A 170 76.38 -4.59 -2.53
N GLU A 171 77.24 -4.66 -1.52
CA GLU A 171 76.90 -5.25 -0.21
C GLU A 171 75.75 -4.48 0.47
N ARG A 172 75.76 -3.14 0.45
CA ARG A 172 74.67 -2.31 1.02
C ARG A 172 73.31 -2.52 0.34
N PHE A 173 73.30 -2.61 -0.99
CA PHE A 173 72.06 -2.86 -1.74
C PHE A 173 71.57 -4.31 -1.59
N GLU A 174 72.47 -5.29 -1.44
CA GLU A 174 72.10 -6.67 -1.12
C GLU A 174 71.51 -6.81 0.29
N GLU A 175 72.06 -6.12 1.29
CA GLU A 175 71.50 -6.07 2.65
C GLU A 175 70.14 -5.39 2.69
N TRP A 176 70.00 -4.24 2.03
CA TRP A 176 68.72 -3.53 1.91
C TRP A 176 67.67 -4.37 1.16
N GLY A 177 68.08 -5.09 0.11
CA GLY A 177 67.21 -6.03 -0.60
C GLY A 177 66.70 -7.16 0.30
N LYS A 178 67.55 -7.75 1.13
CA LYS A 178 67.18 -8.78 2.12
C LYS A 178 66.23 -8.24 3.20
N GLU A 179 66.41 -6.99 3.61
CA GLU A 179 65.55 -6.33 4.59
C GLU A 179 64.16 -6.03 4.00
N MET A 180 64.11 -5.57 2.76
CA MET A 180 62.87 -5.35 2.00
C MET A 180 62.12 -6.64 1.72
N GLU A 181 62.82 -7.74 1.43
CA GLU A 181 62.21 -9.06 1.20
C GLU A 181 61.56 -9.60 2.48
N LYS A 182 62.26 -9.53 3.62
CA LYS A 182 61.68 -9.87 4.93
C LYS A 182 60.47 -9.01 5.29
N MET A 183 60.55 -7.71 5.03
CA MET A 183 59.44 -6.79 5.29
C MET A 183 58.23 -7.07 4.37
N ALA A 184 58.48 -7.51 3.13
CA ALA A 184 57.43 -7.91 2.21
C ALA A 184 56.73 -9.21 2.66
N GLU A 185 57.50 -10.21 3.09
CA GLU A 185 56.98 -11.47 3.65
C GLU A 185 56.14 -11.23 4.91
N GLU A 186 56.63 -10.44 5.87
CA GLU A 186 55.88 -10.09 7.09
C GLU A 186 54.60 -9.31 6.76
N ARG A 187 54.67 -8.38 5.79
CA ARG A 187 53.53 -7.59 5.35
C ARG A 187 52.48 -8.45 4.66
N ASP A 188 52.88 -9.40 3.84
CA ASP A 188 51.93 -10.27 3.14
C ASP A 188 51.27 -11.26 4.12
N ALA A 189 52.03 -11.82 5.07
CA ALA A 189 51.48 -12.62 6.17
C ALA A 189 50.46 -11.84 7.03
N GLN A 190 50.80 -10.62 7.47
CA GLN A 190 49.86 -9.77 8.22
C GLN A 190 48.61 -9.42 7.41
N ARG A 191 48.76 -9.18 6.10
CA ARG A 191 47.65 -8.80 5.23
C ARG A 191 46.70 -9.96 4.98
N GLU A 192 47.22 -11.19 4.98
CA GLU A 192 46.44 -12.42 4.86
C GLU A 192 45.70 -12.73 6.15
N GLU A 193 46.38 -12.65 7.30
CA GLU A 193 45.76 -12.81 8.63
C GLU A 193 44.62 -11.79 8.85
N LEU A 194 44.86 -10.52 8.51
CA LEU A 194 43.85 -9.46 8.63
C LEU A 194 42.70 -9.60 7.61
N ARG A 195 42.91 -10.30 6.50
CA ARG A 195 41.85 -10.66 5.55
C ARG A 195 40.98 -11.79 6.12
N GLU A 196 41.59 -12.83 6.66
CA GLU A 196 40.87 -13.94 7.29
C GLU A 196 40.05 -13.46 8.50
N GLU A 197 40.62 -12.60 9.34
CA GLU A 197 39.92 -12.03 10.50
C GLU A 197 38.76 -11.12 10.06
N ARG A 198 38.93 -10.35 8.98
CA ARG A 198 37.85 -9.54 8.38
C ARG A 198 36.77 -10.38 7.69
N GLU A 199 37.10 -11.56 7.18
CA GLU A 199 36.11 -12.48 6.62
C GLU A 199 35.31 -13.14 7.74
N LYS A 200 35.97 -13.65 8.79
CA LYS A 200 35.31 -14.19 9.99
C LYS A 200 34.39 -13.16 10.65
N MET A 201 34.85 -11.91 10.81
CA MET A 201 34.03 -10.81 11.34
C MET A 201 32.84 -10.46 10.42
N ARG A 202 32.97 -10.62 9.10
CA ARG A 202 31.86 -10.40 8.16
C ARG A 202 30.83 -11.52 8.24
N GLU A 203 31.28 -12.77 8.32
CA GLU A 203 30.40 -13.93 8.51
C GLU A 203 29.67 -13.88 9.85
N GLU A 204 30.36 -13.52 10.94
CA GLU A 204 29.71 -13.31 12.25
C GLU A 204 28.70 -12.16 12.21
N ARG A 205 29.01 -11.04 11.54
CA ARG A 205 28.05 -9.94 11.33
C ARG A 205 26.84 -10.37 10.53
N GLU A 206 27.01 -11.22 9.51
CA GLU A 206 25.90 -11.71 8.69
C GLU A 206 25.02 -12.66 9.52
N LYS A 207 25.61 -13.58 10.29
CA LYS A 207 24.88 -14.47 11.19
C LYS A 207 24.12 -13.73 12.28
N VAL A 208 24.74 -12.79 12.99
CA VAL A 208 24.07 -11.97 14.02
C VAL A 208 22.93 -11.16 13.41
N ARG A 209 23.08 -10.70 12.17
CA ARG A 209 22.02 -9.97 11.46
C ARG A 209 20.87 -10.89 11.04
N GLU A 210 21.17 -12.07 10.51
CA GLU A 210 20.18 -13.08 10.15
C GLU A 210 19.38 -13.53 11.40
N GLU A 211 20.07 -13.85 12.49
CA GLU A 211 19.45 -14.24 13.76
C GLU A 211 18.59 -13.10 14.34
N MET A 212 19.06 -11.85 14.26
CA MET A 212 18.26 -10.69 14.65
C MET A 212 17.03 -10.49 13.74
N HIS A 213 17.16 -10.74 12.43
CA HIS A 213 16.03 -10.67 11.49
C HIS A 213 15.01 -11.78 11.75
N GLU A 214 15.46 -12.99 12.07
CA GLU A 214 14.61 -14.12 12.43
C GLU A 214 13.87 -13.85 13.74
N ARG A 215 14.58 -13.38 14.77
CA ARG A 215 13.98 -12.97 16.05
C ARG A 215 12.97 -11.84 15.90
N LEU A 216 13.24 -10.87 15.03
CA LEU A 216 12.28 -9.82 14.68
C LEU A 216 11.08 -10.36 13.91
N ARG A 217 11.26 -11.37 13.05
CA ARG A 217 10.13 -12.03 12.36
C ARG A 217 9.26 -12.75 13.38
N GLU A 218 9.83 -13.53 14.28
CA GLU A 218 9.09 -14.23 15.34
C GLU A 218 8.35 -13.26 16.25
N GLN A 219 9.02 -12.24 16.79
CA GLN A 219 8.36 -11.21 17.61
C GLN A 219 7.27 -10.46 16.86
N ARG A 220 7.41 -10.27 15.53
CA ARG A 220 6.38 -9.62 14.71
C ARG A 220 5.22 -10.54 14.40
N GLU A 221 5.46 -11.83 14.15
CA GLU A 221 4.41 -12.83 14.03
C GLU A 221 3.65 -12.95 15.34
N GLU A 222 4.34 -12.95 16.48
CA GLU A 222 3.73 -12.95 17.79
C GLU A 222 2.92 -11.66 18.05
N MET A 223 3.45 -10.49 17.71
CA MET A 223 2.72 -9.22 17.81
C MET A 223 1.57 -9.12 16.80
N ARG A 224 1.69 -9.69 15.59
CA ARG A 224 0.61 -9.76 14.61
C ARG A 224 -0.49 -10.70 15.11
N ALA A 225 -0.12 -11.87 15.62
CA ALA A 225 -1.02 -12.83 16.24
C ALA A 225 -1.72 -12.21 17.45
N GLN A 226 -0.98 -11.56 18.37
CA GLN A 226 -1.56 -10.82 19.49
C GLN A 226 -2.46 -9.69 19.03
N ARG A 227 -2.13 -8.98 17.94
CA ARG A 227 -2.95 -7.88 17.41
C ARG A 227 -4.17 -8.38 16.62
N GLU A 228 -4.09 -9.56 16.02
CA GLU A 228 -5.21 -10.27 15.42
C GLU A 228 -6.09 -10.89 16.49
N GLU A 229 -5.52 -11.40 17.58
CA GLU A 229 -6.22 -11.94 18.74
C GLU A 229 -6.89 -10.80 19.52
N LEU A 230 -6.21 -9.70 19.85
CA LEU A 230 -6.83 -8.49 20.39
C LEU A 230 -7.87 -7.89 19.45
N ARG A 231 -7.68 -7.98 18.13
CA ARG A 231 -8.72 -7.55 17.17
C ARG A 231 -9.85 -8.53 17.07
N ALA A 232 -9.61 -9.83 17.17
CA ALA A 232 -10.62 -10.87 17.16
C ALA A 232 -11.39 -10.82 18.46
N GLU A 233 -10.74 -10.58 19.61
CA GLU A 233 -11.34 -10.28 20.90
C GLU A 233 -12.03 -8.93 20.89
N GLN A 234 -11.50 -7.87 20.26
CA GLN A 234 -12.24 -6.62 20.12
C GLN A 234 -13.39 -6.75 19.13
N ALA A 235 -13.28 -7.58 18.10
CA ALA A 235 -14.32 -7.84 17.13
C ALA A 235 -15.37 -8.80 17.70
N GLU A 236 -14.98 -9.78 18.51
CA GLU A 236 -15.82 -10.69 19.29
C GLU A 236 -16.44 -9.94 20.45
N LEU A 237 -15.71 -9.11 21.20
CA LEU A 237 -16.26 -8.21 22.22
C LEU A 237 -17.14 -7.16 21.56
N ARG A 238 -16.83 -6.64 20.38
CA ARG A 238 -17.74 -5.76 19.64
C ARG A 238 -18.91 -6.53 19.07
N LYS A 239 -18.73 -7.78 18.66
CA LYS A 239 -19.78 -8.66 18.12
C LYS A 239 -20.66 -9.17 19.24
N GLN A 240 -20.14 -9.37 20.45
CA GLN A 240 -20.77 -9.66 21.72
C GLN A 240 -21.42 -8.39 22.23
N LEU A 241 -20.76 -7.24 22.34
CA LEU A 241 -21.45 -5.96 22.58
C LEU A 241 -22.51 -5.66 21.53
N ARG A 242 -22.37 -6.16 20.29
CA ARG A 242 -23.37 -6.08 19.20
C ARG A 242 -24.33 -7.27 19.21
N GLU A 243 -24.06 -8.36 19.93
CA GLU A 243 -24.86 -9.59 20.07
C GLU A 243 -25.62 -9.54 21.38
N GLU A 244 -25.01 -9.21 22.50
CA GLU A 244 -25.57 -8.51 23.65
C GLU A 244 -26.41 -7.30 23.20
N ALA A 245 -25.93 -6.37 22.36
CA ALA A 245 -26.83 -5.38 21.75
C ALA A 245 -27.72 -5.93 20.62
N ARG A 246 -27.71 -7.22 20.21
CA ARG A 246 -28.73 -7.82 19.30
C ARG A 246 -29.73 -8.73 20.02
N THR A 247 -29.33 -9.33 21.13
CA THR A 247 -30.09 -10.14 22.10
C THR A 247 -30.82 -9.22 23.05
N ILE A 248 -30.28 -8.02 23.28
CA ILE A 248 -31.02 -6.85 23.72
C ILE A 248 -31.68 -6.17 22.49
N HIS A 249 -31.03 -5.91 21.34
CA HIS A 249 -31.58 -5.02 20.26
C HIS A 249 -31.33 -5.46 18.78
N GLY A 250 -32.20 -6.29 18.20
CA GLY A 250 -31.97 -6.94 16.91
C GLY A 250 -32.18 -6.09 15.64
N SER A 251 -31.12 -5.49 15.06
CA SER A 251 -30.94 -4.99 13.66
C SER A 251 -30.57 -3.48 13.59
N PRO A 252 -29.78 -3.03 12.58
CA PRO A 252 -29.46 -1.60 12.37
C PRO A 252 -30.67 -0.70 12.12
N ASN A 253 -31.85 -1.30 11.94
CA ASN A 253 -33.11 -0.62 11.74
C ASN A 253 -33.98 -0.60 12.99
N VAL A 254 -33.55 -1.09 14.17
CA VAL A 254 -34.37 -1.05 15.39
C VAL A 254 -34.09 0.21 16.21
N PHE A 255 -35.16 0.95 16.52
CA PHE A 255 -35.14 2.20 17.26
C PHE A 255 -36.03 2.10 18.49
N TYR A 256 -35.55 2.68 19.59
CA TYR A 256 -36.28 2.79 20.86
C TYR A 256 -37.13 4.05 20.87
N PHE A 257 -38.43 3.90 21.09
CA PHE A 257 -39.27 5.01 21.53
C PHE A 257 -39.90 4.67 22.89
N SER A 258 -40.00 5.69 23.72
CA SER A 258 -40.76 5.66 24.97
C SER A 258 -41.86 6.70 24.82
N SER A 259 -43.09 6.23 24.57
CA SER A 259 -44.32 7.05 24.57
C SER A 259 -44.99 7.01 25.94
N ASP A 260 -44.81 5.93 26.70
CA ASP A 260 -45.49 5.60 27.96
C ASP A 260 -44.53 5.27 29.13
N GLY A 261 -43.21 5.51 28.96
CA GLY A 261 -42.20 5.11 29.95
C GLY A 261 -41.71 3.66 29.81
N LYS A 262 -42.24 2.88 28.86
CA LYS A 262 -41.71 1.55 28.50
C LYS A 262 -40.86 1.66 27.24
N HIS A 263 -39.68 1.06 27.26
CA HIS A 263 -38.85 0.91 26.06
C HIS A 263 -39.55 -0.06 25.11
N LYS A 264 -40.05 0.45 23.99
CA LYS A 264 -40.61 -0.37 22.91
C LYS A 264 -39.66 -0.34 21.71
N GLU A 265 -39.47 -1.51 21.13
CA GLU A 265 -38.60 -1.75 19.98
C GLU A 265 -39.37 -1.65 18.68
N TYR A 266 -38.92 -0.79 17.79
CA TYR A 266 -39.56 -0.60 16.50
C TYR A 266 -38.55 -0.64 15.38
N LYS A 267 -38.87 -1.38 14.32
CA LYS A 267 -37.97 -1.46 13.17
C LYS A 267 -38.35 -0.39 12.15
N VAL A 268 -37.50 0.62 12.00
CA VAL A 268 -37.58 1.68 11.01
C VAL A 268 -36.70 1.33 9.81
N LYS A 269 -37.32 1.08 8.67
CA LYS A 269 -36.63 0.96 7.38
C LYS A 269 -36.71 2.28 6.64
N LYS A 270 -35.57 2.82 6.20
CA LYS A 270 -35.52 4.01 5.35
C LYS A 270 -34.92 3.63 4.01
N ARG A 271 -35.63 3.94 2.93
CA ARG A 271 -35.19 3.70 1.55
C ARG A 271 -35.33 4.96 0.74
N ILE A 272 -34.27 5.36 0.03
CA ILE A 272 -34.23 6.56 -0.82
C ILE A 272 -33.92 6.11 -2.24
N ILE A 273 -34.84 6.38 -3.15
CA ILE A 273 -34.70 6.09 -4.57
C ILE A 273 -34.47 7.41 -5.31
N ILE A 274 -33.37 7.51 -6.05
CA ILE A 274 -32.97 8.73 -6.76
C ILE A 274 -32.89 8.41 -8.26
N LYS A 275 -33.82 8.94 -9.04
CA LYS A 275 -33.80 8.86 -10.50
C LYS A 275 -33.18 10.13 -11.06
N MET A 276 -32.15 10.01 -11.88
CA MET A 276 -31.36 11.17 -12.33
C MET A 276 -30.72 10.98 -13.71
N PRO A 277 -30.35 12.05 -14.43
CA PRO A 277 -29.55 11.93 -15.64
C PRO A 277 -28.10 11.54 -15.34
N LYS A 278 -27.43 10.93 -16.32
CA LYS A 278 -26.06 10.37 -16.17
C LYS A 278 -24.96 11.41 -15.95
N TYR A 279 -25.21 12.69 -16.24
CA TYR A 279 -24.20 13.75 -16.18
C TYR A 279 -24.05 14.38 -14.79
N ILE A 280 -24.93 14.05 -13.84
CA ILE A 280 -24.93 14.69 -12.52
C ILE A 280 -23.74 14.23 -11.68
N LYS A 281 -23.16 15.18 -10.95
CA LYS A 281 -22.14 14.90 -9.95
C LYS A 281 -22.80 14.45 -8.65
N LEU A 282 -22.29 13.36 -8.09
CA LEU A 282 -22.77 12.79 -6.84
C LEU A 282 -21.75 12.96 -5.73
N ASN A 283 -22.14 13.65 -4.67
CA ASN A 283 -21.42 13.69 -3.41
C ASN A 283 -22.25 12.95 -2.35
N MET A 284 -21.67 11.93 -1.71
CA MET A 284 -22.40 11.14 -0.71
C MET A 284 -21.58 10.86 0.54
N ASN A 285 -22.21 11.00 1.70
CA ASN A 285 -21.73 10.57 2.99
C ASN A 285 -22.80 9.66 3.61
N VAL A 286 -22.52 8.35 3.65
CA VAL A 286 -23.49 7.34 4.09
C VAL A 286 -22.92 6.57 5.25
N ARG A 287 -23.67 6.53 6.35
CA ARG A 287 -23.34 5.75 7.55
C ARG A 287 -24.41 4.71 7.81
N HIS A 288 -24.04 3.44 7.96
CA HIS A 288 -24.98 2.34 8.23
C HIS A 288 -26.11 2.24 7.19
N GLY A 289 -25.88 1.55 6.08
CA GLY A 289 -26.90 1.38 5.04
C GLY A 289 -26.37 0.64 3.82
N GLU A 290 -27.18 0.53 2.78
CA GLU A 290 -26.76 -0.03 1.50
C GLU A 290 -26.86 1.02 0.39
N VAL A 291 -25.82 1.12 -0.44
CA VAL A 291 -25.79 2.00 -1.61
C VAL A 291 -25.74 1.16 -2.88
N LYS A 292 -26.78 1.27 -3.70
CA LYS A 292 -26.87 0.67 -5.04
C LYS A 292 -26.74 1.75 -6.09
N LEU A 293 -25.59 1.80 -6.76
CA LEU A 293 -25.35 2.75 -7.84
C LEU A 293 -26.00 2.31 -9.14
N ALA A 294 -26.55 3.29 -9.86
CA ALA A 294 -27.06 3.12 -11.21
C ALA A 294 -25.94 2.77 -12.20
N GLU A 295 -26.31 2.20 -13.34
CA GLU A 295 -25.35 1.99 -14.42
C GLU A 295 -24.83 3.32 -14.96
N ASN A 296 -23.49 3.40 -15.10
CA ASN A 296 -22.76 4.50 -15.72
C ASN A 296 -22.86 5.87 -15.01
N ALA A 297 -23.05 5.87 -13.69
CA ALA A 297 -22.80 7.08 -12.90
C ALA A 297 -21.30 7.45 -12.98
N LYS A 298 -21.00 8.74 -13.16
CA LYS A 298 -19.63 9.24 -13.38
C LYS A 298 -19.20 10.24 -12.31
N ASN A 299 -17.90 10.29 -12.05
CA ASN A 299 -17.27 11.30 -11.19
C ASN A 299 -17.93 11.37 -9.80
N ILE A 300 -18.03 10.21 -9.15
CA ILE A 300 -18.68 10.07 -7.84
C ILE A 300 -17.66 10.42 -6.75
N ASN A 301 -18.06 11.24 -5.79
CA ASN A 301 -17.32 11.47 -4.56
C ASN A 301 -18.11 10.87 -3.39
N ALA A 302 -17.59 9.81 -2.77
CA ALA A 302 -18.33 9.05 -1.77
C ALA A 302 -17.48 8.74 -0.53
N SER A 303 -18.10 8.89 0.64
CA SER A 303 -17.59 8.40 1.93
C SER A 303 -18.62 7.46 2.54
N LEU A 304 -18.28 6.18 2.65
CA LEU A 304 -19.16 5.12 3.14
C LEU A 304 -18.56 4.50 4.41
N SER A 305 -19.33 4.50 5.51
CA SER A 305 -18.89 3.90 6.77
C SER A 305 -19.92 2.94 7.29
N TYR A 306 -19.53 1.68 7.50
CA TYR A 306 -20.46 0.58 7.81
C TYR A 306 -21.61 0.48 6.80
N ALA A 307 -21.36 0.83 5.53
CA ALA A 307 -22.37 0.92 4.49
C ALA A 307 -21.93 0.19 3.20
N SER A 308 -22.69 -0.82 2.80
CA SER A 308 -22.34 -1.66 1.65
C SER A 308 -22.44 -0.87 0.33
N LEU A 309 -21.50 -1.12 -0.58
CA LEU A 309 -21.52 -0.55 -1.93
C LEU A 309 -21.72 -1.65 -2.97
N LEU A 310 -22.79 -1.54 -3.75
CA LEU A 310 -23.06 -2.37 -4.91
C LEU A 310 -23.10 -1.50 -6.16
N ALA A 311 -22.24 -1.80 -7.14
CA ALA A 311 -22.21 -1.07 -8.40
C ALA A 311 -21.99 -1.99 -9.61
N SER A 312 -22.78 -1.78 -10.67
CA SER A 312 -22.52 -2.43 -11.96
C SER A 312 -21.33 -1.80 -12.68
N THR A 313 -21.23 -0.47 -12.72
CA THR A 313 -20.13 0.23 -13.39
C THR A 313 -19.81 1.52 -12.67
N ILE A 314 -18.53 1.76 -12.41
CA ILE A 314 -17.99 3.00 -11.87
C ILE A 314 -17.08 3.62 -12.95
N ASP A 315 -17.32 4.88 -13.27
CA ASP A 315 -16.64 5.57 -14.35
C ASP A 315 -16.32 7.03 -13.97
N GLY A 316 -15.46 7.69 -14.76
CA GLY A 316 -15.01 9.06 -14.54
C GLY A 316 -13.69 9.14 -13.77
N ALA A 317 -12.72 9.86 -14.36
CA ALA A 317 -11.38 10.01 -13.77
C ALA A 317 -11.38 10.77 -12.44
N ASN A 318 -12.41 11.57 -12.17
CA ASN A 318 -12.54 12.34 -10.93
C ASN A 318 -13.33 11.58 -9.84
N THR A 319 -13.60 10.29 -10.04
CA THR A 319 -14.24 9.47 -9.02
C THR A 319 -13.29 9.21 -7.86
N ASP A 320 -13.73 9.50 -6.63
CA ASP A 320 -13.04 9.19 -5.38
C ASP A 320 -14.02 8.56 -4.40
N ILE A 321 -13.80 7.29 -4.07
CA ILE A 321 -14.65 6.53 -3.15
C ILE A 321 -13.82 6.10 -1.96
N ARG A 322 -14.27 6.46 -0.76
CA ARG A 322 -13.65 6.08 0.51
C ARG A 322 -14.61 5.23 1.30
N VAL A 323 -14.13 4.09 1.76
CA VAL A 323 -14.93 3.09 2.44
C VAL A 323 -14.23 2.64 3.70
N SER A 324 -14.96 2.59 4.81
CA SER A 324 -14.44 2.09 6.08
C SER A 324 -15.39 1.06 6.66
N TYR A 325 -14.87 -0.09 7.07
CA TYR A 325 -15.67 -1.20 7.63
C TYR A 325 -16.87 -1.61 6.78
N SER A 326 -16.73 -1.55 5.44
CA SER A 326 -17.88 -1.82 4.58
C SER A 326 -17.54 -2.73 3.41
N PRO A 327 -18.45 -3.65 3.06
CA PRO A 327 -18.25 -4.50 1.91
C PRO A 327 -18.48 -3.72 0.61
N VAL A 328 -17.63 -3.97 -0.38
CA VAL A 328 -17.69 -3.35 -1.70
C VAL A 328 -17.79 -4.45 -2.75
N THR A 329 -18.73 -4.33 -3.67
CA THR A 329 -18.82 -5.21 -4.85
C THR A 329 -19.10 -4.38 -6.09
N VAL A 330 -18.12 -4.36 -6.99
CA VAL A 330 -18.17 -3.62 -8.25
C VAL A 330 -17.93 -4.58 -9.41
N LYS A 331 -18.81 -4.58 -10.41
CA LYS A 331 -18.59 -5.43 -11.60
C LYS A 331 -17.51 -4.83 -12.51
N ASN A 332 -17.67 -3.56 -12.92
CA ASN A 332 -16.72 -2.89 -13.81
C ASN A 332 -16.22 -1.58 -13.18
N TRP A 333 -14.92 -1.48 -12.91
CA TRP A 333 -14.27 -0.25 -12.46
C TRP A 333 -13.46 0.32 -13.62
N ASN A 334 -13.92 1.41 -14.24
CA ASN A 334 -13.27 1.96 -15.41
C ASN A 334 -12.13 2.92 -15.03
N TYR A 335 -12.42 3.89 -14.15
CA TYR A 335 -11.50 4.95 -13.73
C TYR A 335 -11.83 5.42 -12.31
N GLY A 336 -10.84 5.94 -11.60
CA GLY A 336 -11.00 6.60 -10.30
C GLY A 336 -10.12 6.04 -9.19
N SER A 337 -10.29 6.59 -7.99
CA SER A 337 -9.64 6.13 -6.76
C SER A 337 -10.60 5.41 -5.82
N LEU A 338 -10.10 4.35 -5.19
CA LEU A 338 -10.75 3.64 -4.11
C LEU A 338 -9.83 3.63 -2.89
N SER A 339 -10.30 4.13 -1.77
CA SER A 339 -9.64 3.98 -0.46
C SER A 339 -10.48 3.08 0.43
N THR A 340 -9.90 2.01 0.97
CA THR A 340 -10.60 1.03 1.82
C THR A 340 -9.85 0.81 3.12
N ASP A 341 -10.53 1.06 4.24
CA ASP A 341 -9.98 0.87 5.58
C ASP A 341 -10.80 -0.19 6.31
N TYR A 342 -10.12 -1.19 6.88
CA TYR A 342 -10.72 -2.25 7.71
C TYR A 342 -11.92 -2.96 7.06
N SER A 343 -11.89 -3.15 5.75
CA SER A 343 -12.99 -3.73 4.99
C SER A 343 -12.67 -5.17 4.61
N GLU A 344 -13.40 -6.12 5.19
CA GLU A 344 -13.15 -7.56 5.04
C GLU A 344 -13.44 -8.10 3.63
N LYS A 345 -14.26 -7.39 2.83
CA LYS A 345 -14.68 -7.87 1.51
C LYS A 345 -14.77 -6.73 0.50
N VAL A 346 -13.72 -6.59 -0.30
CA VAL A 346 -13.67 -5.63 -1.42
C VAL A 346 -13.48 -6.42 -2.72
N ASN A 347 -14.55 -6.59 -3.48
CA ASN A 347 -14.54 -7.40 -4.70
C ASN A 347 -14.74 -6.51 -5.93
N LEU A 348 -13.70 -6.43 -6.77
CA LEU A 348 -13.71 -5.72 -8.05
C LEU A 348 -13.58 -6.74 -9.17
N LYS A 349 -14.65 -7.04 -9.89
CA LYS A 349 -14.63 -8.13 -10.87
C LYS A 349 -13.74 -7.81 -12.07
N GLU A 350 -13.91 -6.63 -12.66
CA GLU A 350 -13.10 -6.16 -13.78
C GLU A 350 -12.69 -4.71 -13.55
N VAL A 351 -11.40 -4.42 -13.73
CA VAL A 351 -10.78 -3.14 -13.46
C VAL A 351 -10.00 -2.68 -14.69
N ASN A 352 -10.30 -1.50 -15.23
CA ASN A 352 -9.55 -0.91 -16.32
C ASN A 352 -8.39 -0.04 -15.79
N GLU A 353 -8.69 1.09 -15.17
CA GLU A 353 -7.72 1.94 -14.47
C GLU A 353 -8.16 2.21 -13.03
N LEU A 354 -7.29 1.90 -12.07
CA LEU A 354 -7.59 2.06 -10.64
C LEU A 354 -6.40 2.61 -9.85
N LYS A 355 -6.67 3.60 -9.00
CA LYS A 355 -5.79 3.97 -7.88
C LYS A 355 -6.38 3.43 -6.58
N LEU A 356 -5.77 2.39 -6.02
CA LEU A 356 -6.25 1.74 -4.80
C LEU A 356 -5.34 2.08 -3.62
N LYS A 357 -5.94 2.52 -2.51
CA LYS A 357 -5.29 2.57 -1.21
C LYS A 357 -6.05 1.66 -0.24
N SER A 358 -5.39 0.66 0.30
CA SER A 358 -6.00 -0.32 1.19
C SER A 358 -5.23 -0.36 2.51
N VAL A 359 -5.94 -0.23 3.63
CA VAL A 359 -5.39 -0.43 4.97
C VAL A 359 -6.19 -1.51 5.68
N SER A 360 -5.51 -2.60 6.08
CA SER A 360 -6.13 -3.72 6.80
C SER A 360 -7.42 -4.22 6.14
N SER A 361 -7.42 -4.31 4.81
CA SER A 361 -8.60 -4.72 4.02
C SER A 361 -8.21 -5.85 3.07
N ASN A 362 -9.20 -6.70 2.74
CA ASN A 362 -9.02 -7.80 1.81
C ASN A 362 -9.64 -7.42 0.46
N VAL A 363 -8.78 -7.24 -0.54
CA VAL A 363 -9.16 -6.78 -1.86
C VAL A 363 -8.93 -7.87 -2.89
N VAL A 364 -9.97 -8.21 -3.63
CA VAL A 364 -9.93 -9.16 -4.75
C VAL A 364 -10.24 -8.43 -6.05
N ILE A 365 -9.28 -8.43 -6.96
CA ILE A 365 -9.40 -7.93 -8.33
C ILE A 365 -9.46 -9.13 -9.27
N GLY A 366 -10.62 -9.38 -9.88
CA GLY A 366 -10.82 -10.53 -10.77
C GLY A 366 -10.03 -10.41 -12.08
N ARG A 367 -10.10 -9.27 -12.75
CA ARG A 367 -9.35 -9.01 -14.00
C ARG A 367 -8.89 -7.57 -14.08
N LEU A 368 -7.60 -7.35 -14.25
CA LEU A 368 -7.00 -6.04 -14.49
C LEU A 368 -6.72 -5.85 -16.00
N ALA A 369 -7.37 -4.89 -16.63
CA ALA A 369 -7.35 -4.71 -18.08
C ALA A 369 -6.28 -3.72 -18.59
N SER A 370 -5.96 -2.66 -17.85
CA SER A 370 -5.03 -1.61 -18.31
C SER A 370 -4.01 -1.16 -17.27
N LYS A 371 -4.42 -0.40 -16.24
CA LYS A 371 -3.51 0.18 -15.25
C LYS A 371 -3.99 -0.01 -13.82
N ALA A 372 -3.07 -0.30 -12.92
CA ALA A 372 -3.34 -0.22 -11.49
C ALA A 372 -2.17 0.43 -10.77
N MET A 373 -2.49 1.35 -9.86
CA MET A 373 -1.58 1.86 -8.85
C MET A 373 -2.15 1.48 -7.49
N VAL A 374 -1.52 0.54 -6.80
CA VAL A 374 -2.03 -0.04 -5.56
C VAL A 374 -1.07 0.24 -4.43
N THR A 375 -1.60 0.76 -3.33
CA THR A 375 -0.91 0.81 -2.04
C THR A 375 -1.70 -0.05 -1.07
N ASN A 376 -1.08 -1.10 -0.54
CA ASN A 376 -1.69 -1.99 0.44
C ASN A 376 -0.82 -2.01 1.72
N THR A 377 -1.44 -1.67 2.85
CA THR A 377 -0.79 -1.66 4.17
C THR A 377 -1.60 -2.56 5.08
N PHE A 378 -1.09 -3.76 5.35
CA PHE A 378 -1.83 -4.85 5.99
C PHE A 378 -3.05 -5.36 5.19
N GLY A 379 -3.27 -6.67 5.26
CA GLY A 379 -4.37 -7.36 4.58
C GLY A 379 -3.95 -8.01 3.26
N LEU A 380 -4.89 -8.72 2.65
CA LEU A 380 -4.67 -9.49 1.42
C LEU A 380 -5.04 -8.66 0.17
N LEU A 381 -4.16 -8.68 -0.82
CA LEU A 381 -4.44 -8.23 -2.18
C LEU A 381 -4.35 -9.43 -3.13
N GLN A 382 -5.47 -9.80 -3.73
CA GLN A 382 -5.54 -10.87 -4.72
C GLN A 382 -5.87 -10.28 -6.09
N ILE A 383 -5.08 -10.63 -7.11
CA ILE A 383 -5.31 -10.28 -8.51
C ILE A 383 -5.39 -11.58 -9.32
N ASP A 384 -6.60 -11.99 -9.68
CA ASP A 384 -6.86 -13.29 -10.33
C ASP A 384 -6.42 -13.35 -11.79
N GLY A 385 -6.18 -12.19 -12.42
CA GLY A 385 -5.65 -12.13 -13.77
C GLY A 385 -5.36 -10.71 -14.26
N ILE A 386 -4.31 -10.58 -15.05
CA ILE A 386 -3.96 -9.37 -15.78
C ILE A 386 -4.20 -9.65 -17.28
N ALA A 387 -4.86 -8.74 -17.98
CA ALA A 387 -5.13 -8.88 -19.40
C ALA A 387 -3.85 -8.65 -20.23
N ASP A 388 -3.73 -9.32 -21.38
CA ASP A 388 -2.56 -9.16 -22.26
C ASP A 388 -2.42 -7.73 -22.83
N SER A 389 -3.51 -6.97 -22.83
CA SER A 389 -3.55 -5.56 -23.25
C SER A 389 -3.14 -4.56 -22.15
N PHE A 390 -2.72 -5.04 -20.98
CA PHE A 390 -2.35 -4.15 -19.88
C PHE A 390 -1.19 -3.22 -20.24
N ASN A 391 -1.06 -2.12 -19.51
CA ASN A 391 0.00 -1.14 -19.70
C ASN A 391 0.95 -1.11 -18.49
N SER A 392 0.42 -0.80 -17.30
CA SER A 392 1.26 -0.63 -16.11
C SER A 392 0.59 -1.08 -14.82
N VAL A 393 1.27 -1.94 -14.07
CA VAL A 393 0.85 -2.36 -12.73
C VAL A 393 1.92 -1.91 -11.75
N ASP A 394 1.57 -1.05 -10.81
CA ASP A 394 2.46 -0.58 -9.74
C ASP A 394 1.83 -0.93 -8.39
N ILE A 395 2.49 -1.78 -7.63
CA ILE A 395 2.01 -2.29 -6.34
C ILE A 395 3.05 -1.97 -5.28
N SER A 396 2.66 -1.18 -4.28
CA SER A 396 3.44 -0.93 -3.08
C SER A 396 2.77 -1.59 -1.89
N MET A 397 3.53 -2.39 -1.17
CA MET A 397 3.05 -3.21 -0.06
C MET A 397 3.88 -3.06 1.18
N GLU A 398 3.19 -3.04 2.31
CA GLU A 398 3.78 -3.03 3.63
C GLU A 398 2.99 -3.92 4.59
N ASN A 399 3.65 -4.90 5.20
CA ASN A 399 3.05 -5.87 6.12
C ASN A 399 1.78 -6.58 5.60
N GLY A 400 1.67 -6.78 4.29
CA GLY A 400 0.51 -7.39 3.64
C GLY A 400 0.86 -8.67 2.88
N GLU A 401 -0.13 -9.21 2.16
CA GLU A 401 0.02 -10.38 1.31
C GLU A 401 -0.48 -10.06 -0.11
N LEU A 402 0.25 -10.55 -1.12
CA LEU A 402 -0.11 -10.42 -2.53
C LEU A 402 -0.12 -11.78 -3.18
N ASP A 403 -1.25 -12.10 -3.79
CA ASP A 403 -1.42 -13.23 -4.70
C ASP A 403 -1.79 -12.68 -6.07
N CYS A 404 -0.89 -12.79 -7.05
CA CYS A 404 -1.07 -12.20 -8.36
C CYS A 404 -0.82 -13.21 -9.49
N LYS A 405 -1.84 -13.41 -10.32
CA LYS A 405 -1.72 -14.15 -11.57
C LYS A 405 -1.22 -13.25 -12.70
N LEU A 406 -0.07 -13.61 -13.25
CA LEU A 406 0.64 -12.86 -14.27
C LEU A 406 0.01 -13.07 -15.66
N PRO A 407 0.17 -12.10 -16.59
CA PRO A 407 -0.33 -12.23 -17.95
C PRO A 407 0.62 -13.08 -18.81
N GLN A 408 0.12 -13.63 -19.92
CA GLN A 408 0.91 -14.49 -20.80
C GLN A 408 1.61 -13.71 -21.93
N THR A 409 1.46 -12.37 -21.96
CA THR A 409 2.14 -11.45 -22.89
C THR A 409 3.57 -11.10 -22.45
N ALA A 410 4.31 -10.43 -23.34
CA ALA A 410 5.60 -9.81 -23.00
C ALA A 410 5.44 -8.63 -22.01
N TYR A 411 6.33 -8.54 -21.02
CA TYR A 411 6.40 -7.42 -20.09
C TYR A 411 7.73 -7.38 -19.35
N VAL A 412 8.06 -6.23 -18.78
CA VAL A 412 9.19 -6.06 -17.86
C VAL A 412 8.67 -6.06 -16.44
N ILE A 413 9.37 -6.76 -15.54
CA ILE A 413 9.02 -6.82 -14.12
C ILE A 413 10.19 -6.39 -13.24
N THR A 414 9.87 -5.59 -12.23
CA THR A 414 10.79 -5.18 -11.19
C THR A 414 10.15 -5.44 -9.84
N VAL A 415 10.80 -6.25 -9.01
CA VAL A 415 10.38 -6.53 -7.64
C VAL A 415 11.47 -6.02 -6.70
N ASN A 416 11.15 -5.03 -5.88
CA ASN A 416 12.00 -4.57 -4.80
C ASN A 416 11.48 -5.16 -3.50
N GLU A 417 12.24 -6.07 -2.92
CA GLU A 417 11.90 -6.81 -1.72
C GLU A 417 12.80 -6.32 -0.57
N ASN A 418 12.19 -5.89 0.52
CA ASN A 418 12.87 -5.66 1.78
C ASN A 418 12.28 -6.62 2.81
N THR A 419 13.06 -7.66 3.14
CA THR A 419 12.76 -8.68 4.16
C THR A 419 11.47 -9.52 3.95
N SER A 420 10.87 -9.47 2.77
CA SER A 420 9.67 -10.23 2.40
C SER A 420 9.93 -11.71 2.08
N GLY A 421 8.85 -12.49 1.96
CA GLY A 421 8.86 -13.78 1.28
C GLY A 421 8.40 -13.58 -0.17
N PHE A 422 9.18 -14.05 -1.15
CA PHE A 422 8.87 -13.89 -2.57
C PHE A 422 8.89 -15.23 -3.30
N LYS A 423 7.75 -15.62 -3.86
CA LYS A 423 7.54 -16.83 -4.68
C LYS A 423 7.11 -16.43 -6.08
N TYR A 424 7.70 -17.04 -7.10
CA TYR A 424 7.42 -16.74 -8.50
C TYR A 424 7.61 -18.00 -9.37
N PRO A 425 6.95 -18.08 -10.55
CA PRO A 425 7.05 -19.26 -11.41
C PRO A 425 8.40 -19.33 -12.14
N GLU A 426 8.86 -20.55 -12.44
CA GLU A 426 10.13 -20.79 -13.15
C GLU A 426 10.18 -20.21 -14.56
N THR A 427 9.01 -19.95 -15.16
CA THR A 427 8.85 -19.30 -16.46
C THR A 427 9.45 -17.88 -16.48
N LEU A 428 9.54 -17.24 -15.32
CA LEU A 428 9.91 -15.84 -15.18
C LEU A 428 11.42 -15.68 -14.98
N LYS A 429 12.10 -15.16 -16.01
CA LYS A 429 13.55 -14.98 -16.00
C LYS A 429 13.95 -13.74 -15.18
N LEU A 430 14.26 -13.95 -13.90
CA LEU A 430 14.72 -12.89 -12.99
C LEU A 430 16.24 -12.89 -12.81
N SER A 431 16.79 -11.69 -12.70
CA SER A 431 18.14 -11.43 -12.20
C SER A 431 18.04 -10.71 -10.86
N SER A 432 18.73 -11.22 -9.85
CA SER A 432 18.67 -10.71 -8.48
C SER A 432 19.96 -9.97 -8.14
N THR A 433 19.85 -8.76 -7.63
CA THR A 433 20.97 -7.99 -7.09
C THR A 433 20.69 -7.67 -5.62
N LYS A 434 21.58 -8.09 -4.71
CA LYS A 434 21.52 -7.68 -3.31
C LYS A 434 21.81 -6.18 -3.23
N LYS A 435 20.92 -5.41 -2.60
CA LYS A 435 21.13 -4.02 -2.20
C LYS A 435 21.18 -3.96 -0.66
N TYR A 436 21.82 -2.94 -0.09
CA TYR A 436 21.88 -2.78 1.37
C TYR A 436 20.47 -2.78 1.97
N GLY A 437 20.12 -3.85 2.70
CA GLY A 437 18.82 -4.03 3.35
C GLY A 437 17.69 -4.57 2.45
N GLY A 438 17.94 -5.08 1.24
CA GLY A 438 16.88 -5.67 0.40
C GLY A 438 17.38 -6.32 -0.89
N ASN A 439 16.50 -7.05 -1.56
CA ASN A 439 16.74 -7.68 -2.85
C ASN A 439 16.03 -6.91 -3.96
N LEU A 440 16.77 -6.59 -5.03
CA LEU A 440 16.18 -6.09 -6.25
C LEU A 440 16.17 -7.21 -7.30
N HIS A 441 14.98 -7.63 -7.69
CA HIS A 441 14.78 -8.55 -8.80
C HIS A 441 14.32 -7.77 -10.02
N THR A 442 15.02 -7.98 -11.14
CA THR A 442 14.62 -7.41 -12.44
C THR A 442 14.59 -8.51 -13.48
N GLY A 443 13.58 -8.48 -14.33
CA GLY A 443 13.44 -9.47 -15.39
C GLY A 443 12.36 -9.10 -16.38
N TYR A 444 11.95 -10.10 -17.15
CA TYR A 444 10.94 -9.94 -18.18
C TYR A 444 10.28 -11.28 -18.48
N ASN A 445 9.08 -11.20 -19.03
CA ASN A 445 8.43 -12.32 -19.70
C ASN A 445 8.57 -12.15 -21.22
N ILE A 446 8.90 -13.22 -21.94
CA ILE A 446 9.14 -13.27 -23.40
C ILE A 446 10.25 -12.33 -23.92
N HIS A 447 10.09 -11.00 -23.88
CA HIS A 447 11.10 -10.00 -24.30
C HIS A 447 10.95 -8.65 -23.57
N LYS A 448 12.03 -7.84 -23.58
CA LYS A 448 12.15 -6.61 -22.76
C LYS A 448 11.48 -5.33 -23.31
N GLN A 449 11.05 -5.31 -24.57
CA GLN A 449 10.70 -4.06 -25.29
C GLN A 449 9.21 -3.92 -25.66
N ASP A 450 8.28 -4.36 -24.79
CA ASP A 450 6.84 -4.23 -25.09
C ASP A 450 6.18 -3.00 -24.43
N GLY A 451 6.94 -2.17 -23.71
CA GLY A 451 6.43 -0.99 -22.99
C GLY A 451 5.58 -1.31 -21.75
N LYS A 452 5.10 -2.55 -21.60
CA LYS A 452 4.32 -3.04 -20.45
C LYS A 452 5.20 -3.30 -19.24
N THR A 453 4.79 -2.79 -18.08
CA THR A 453 5.58 -2.91 -16.85
C THR A 453 4.79 -3.37 -15.64
N ILE A 454 5.36 -4.28 -14.86
CA ILE A 454 4.89 -4.66 -13.53
C ILE A 454 5.96 -4.25 -12.51
N LYS A 455 5.60 -3.41 -11.54
CA LYS A 455 6.47 -2.96 -10.46
C LYS A 455 5.85 -3.37 -9.14
N ILE A 456 6.63 -4.05 -8.32
CA ILE A 456 6.22 -4.48 -6.99
C ILE A 456 7.27 -4.00 -6.00
N ASN A 457 6.85 -3.20 -5.02
CA ASN A 457 7.69 -2.78 -3.91
C ASN A 457 7.10 -3.39 -2.65
N SER A 458 7.83 -4.32 -2.05
CA SER A 458 7.39 -5.12 -0.92
C SER A 458 8.29 -4.85 0.27
N LYS A 459 7.69 -4.43 1.39
CA LYS A 459 8.36 -4.30 2.69
C LYS A 459 7.68 -5.22 3.69
N PHE A 460 8.40 -6.19 4.24
CA PHE A 460 7.90 -7.10 5.28
C PHE A 460 6.58 -7.80 4.93
N SER A 461 6.38 -8.09 3.64
CA SER A 461 5.13 -8.65 3.08
C SER A 461 5.38 -10.04 2.49
N GLU A 462 4.33 -10.79 2.12
CA GLU A 462 4.48 -11.99 1.29
C GLU A 462 3.99 -11.69 -0.13
N VAL A 463 4.77 -12.05 -1.13
CA VAL A 463 4.43 -11.87 -2.54
C VAL A 463 4.50 -13.22 -3.24
N VAL A 464 3.36 -13.64 -3.78
CA VAL A 464 3.21 -14.86 -4.57
C VAL A 464 2.76 -14.49 -5.97
N LEU A 465 3.62 -14.73 -6.95
CA LEU A 465 3.31 -14.60 -8.36
C LEU A 465 3.02 -15.98 -8.95
N LYS A 466 2.01 -16.07 -9.82
CA LYS A 466 1.55 -17.31 -10.46
C LYS A 466 1.39 -17.10 -11.97
N ASP A 467 1.45 -18.19 -12.73
CA ASP A 467 1.16 -18.22 -14.18
C ASP A 467 -0.34 -18.20 -14.50
#